data_AF-A0AAE2XU99-F1
#
_entry.id   AF-A0AAE2XU99-F1
#
_cell.length_a   1.000
_cell.length_b   1.000
_cell.length_c   1.000
_cell.angle_alpha   90.00
_cell.angle_beta   90.00
_cell.angle_gamma   90.00
#
_symmetry.space_group_name_H-M   'P 1'
#
loop_
_entity.id
_entity.type
_entity.pdbx_description
1 polymer ?
#
loop_
_entity_poly.entity_id
_entity_poly.type
_entity_poly.pdbx_seq_one_letter_code
_entity_poly.pdbx_strand_id
1 'polypeptide(L)' 'KAENTSRTCPMCGEISKPNGHVFKCRRCGFQADRHFVAAWNIAMRLLMCRPLPLAAKATHEALAEVERIVIKS' A
#
# COMPACT_ATOMS: atom_id res chain seq x y z
N LYS A 1 2.45 -13.01 12.33
CA LYS A 1 1.98 -12.43 13.62
C LYS A 1 1.48 -11.00 13.37
N ALA A 2 0.24 -10.66 13.73
CA ALA A 2 -0.37 -9.34 13.46
C ALA A 2 -0.05 -8.33 14.59
N GLU A 3 1.22 -8.13 14.89
CA GLU A 3 1.64 -7.22 15.95
C GLU A 3 1.76 -5.77 15.41
N ASN A 4 1.31 -4.80 16.21
CA ASN A 4 1.38 -3.35 15.96
C ASN A 4 0.65 -2.78 14.73
N THR A 5 -0.27 -3.52 14.09
CA THR A 5 -1.04 -3.02 12.94
C THR A 5 -2.00 -1.88 13.31
N SER A 6 -2.53 -1.86 14.54
CA SER A 6 -3.45 -0.82 15.04
C SER A 6 -2.76 0.46 15.54
N ARG A 7 -1.43 0.50 15.52
CA ARG A 7 -0.60 1.60 16.02
C ARG A 7 0.25 2.26 14.95
N THR A 8 0.37 1.64 13.78
CA THR A 8 1.21 2.15 12.69
C THR A 8 0.36 3.03 11.80
N CYS A 9 0.81 4.26 11.52
CA CYS A 9 0.12 5.13 10.58
C CYS A 9 0.21 4.54 9.16
N PRO A 10 -0.92 4.31 8.46
CA PRO A 10 -0.91 3.75 7.11
C PRO A 10 -0.34 4.74 6.07
N MET A 11 -0.31 6.03 6.39
CA MET A 11 0.17 7.09 5.49
C MET A 11 1.68 7.35 5.58
N CYS A 12 2.23 7.38 6.79
CA CYS A 12 3.62 7.80 7.03
C CYS A 12 4.46 6.81 7.83
N GLY A 13 3.88 5.70 8.29
CA GLY A 13 4.59 4.66 9.06
C GLY A 13 4.87 4.99 10.52
N GLU A 14 4.53 6.20 11.00
CA GLU A 14 4.75 6.59 12.40
C GLU A 14 3.94 5.72 13.38
N ILE A 15 4.57 5.31 14.48
CA ILE A 15 3.90 4.51 15.52
C ILE A 15 3.30 5.45 16.56
N SER A 16 1.98 5.51 16.60
CA SER A 16 1.25 6.28 17.62
C SER A 16 0.93 5.41 18.84
N LYS A 17 1.07 6.01 20.04
CA LYS A 17 0.54 5.42 21.28
C LYS A 17 -0.99 5.33 21.20
N PRO A 18 -1.60 4.23 21.67
CA PRO A 18 -3.04 4.07 21.64
C PRO A 18 -3.69 5.05 22.62
N ASN A 19 -4.76 5.71 22.17
CA ASN A 19 -5.60 6.57 22.98
C ASN A 19 -7.07 6.29 22.62
N GLY A 20 -7.66 5.29 23.28
CA GLY A 20 -9.02 4.83 22.97
C GLY A 20 -9.20 4.26 21.55
N HIS A 21 -10.42 4.40 21.02
CA HIS A 21 -10.83 3.84 19.72
C HIS A 21 -10.34 4.63 18.51
N VAL A 22 -9.96 5.90 18.67
CA VAL A 22 -9.48 6.74 17.58
C VAL A 22 -7.96 6.60 17.43
N PHE A 23 -7.52 6.40 16.20
CA PHE A 23 -6.12 6.55 15.81
C PHE A 23 -5.87 8.00 15.41
N LYS A 24 -4.83 8.63 15.98
CA LYS A 24 -4.35 9.96 15.57
C LYS A 24 -2.84 9.92 15.35
N CYS A 25 -2.41 10.21 14.14
CA CYS A 25 -0.99 10.37 13.83
C CYS A 25 -0.53 11.76 14.26
N ARG A 26 0.51 11.84 15.09
CA ARG A 26 1.12 13.12 15.50
C ARG A 26 2.01 13.73 14.41
N ARG A 27 2.46 12.93 13.44
CA ARG A 27 3.38 13.35 12.38
C ARG A 27 2.66 13.92 11.16
N CYS A 28 1.67 13.20 10.62
CA CYS A 28 0.94 13.62 9.42
C CYS A 28 -0.49 14.12 9.68
N GLY A 29 -0.96 14.09 10.93
CA GLY A 29 -2.31 14.54 11.30
C GLY A 29 -3.45 13.56 10.96
N PHE A 30 -3.17 12.45 10.27
CA PHE A 30 -4.16 11.43 9.91
C PHE A 30 -4.97 10.93 11.12
N GLN A 31 -6.29 10.89 10.98
CA GLN A 31 -7.23 10.39 11.98
C GLN A 31 -8.24 9.43 11.37
N ALA A 32 -8.44 8.29 12.03
CA ALA A 32 -9.42 7.29 11.65
C ALA A 32 -9.72 6.36 12.83
N ASP A 33 -10.72 5.48 12.68
CA ASP A 33 -10.96 4.42 13.63
C ASP A 33 -9.77 3.43 13.70
N ARG A 34 -9.44 2.95 14.91
CA ARG A 34 -8.31 2.07 15.14
C ARG A 34 -8.47 0.69 14.47
N HIS A 35 -9.69 0.15 14.43
CA HIS A 35 -9.97 -1.12 13.75
C HIS A 35 -9.83 -0.97 12.24
N PHE A 36 -10.27 0.17 11.69
CA PHE A 36 -10.02 0.51 10.29
C PHE A 36 -8.53 0.57 9.96
N VAL A 37 -7.72 1.26 10.77
CA VAL A 37 -6.26 1.31 10.60
C VAL A 37 -5.61 -0.07 10.67
N ALA A 38 -6.07 -0.91 11.60
CA ALA A 38 -5.57 -2.28 11.71
C ALA A 38 -5.89 -3.11 10.47
N ALA A 39 -7.13 -3.05 9.96
CA ALA A 39 -7.56 -3.73 8.75
C ALA A 39 -6.77 -3.25 7.53
N TRP A 40 -6.59 -1.94 7.38
CA TRP A 40 -5.77 -1.36 6.30
C TRP A 40 -4.34 -1.90 6.32
N ASN A 41 -3.68 -1.84 7.47
CA ASN A 41 -2.30 -2.32 7.60
C ASN A 41 -2.16 -3.82 7.37
N ILE A 42 -3.19 -4.61 7.71
CA ILE A 42 -3.24 -6.04 7.39
C ILE A 42 -3.40 -6.23 5.87
N ALA A 43 -4.35 -5.53 5.23
CA ALA A 43 -4.58 -5.62 3.79
C ALA A 43 -3.33 -5.26 2.97
N MET A 44 -2.61 -4.21 3.39
CA MET A 44 -1.34 -3.80 2.79
C MET A 44 -0.25 -4.87 2.93
N ARG A 45 -0.19 -5.57 4.08
CA ARG A 45 0.77 -6.67 4.31
C ARG A 45 0.42 -7.95 3.55
N LEU A 46 -0.87 -8.21 3.32
CA LEU A 46 -1.35 -9.41 2.62
C LEU A 46 -1.35 -9.28 1.09
N LEU A 47 -0.77 -8.21 0.54
CA LEU A 47 -0.70 -7.95 -0.91
C LEU A 47 -2.07 -7.90 -1.62
N MET A 48 -3.18 -7.77 -0.88
CA MET A 48 -4.53 -7.63 -1.47
C MET A 48 -4.65 -6.37 -2.33
N CYS A 49 -3.76 -5.38 -2.11
CA CYS A 49 -3.67 -4.15 -2.90
C CYS A 49 -2.36 -4.05 -3.70
N ARG A 50 -1.57 -5.13 -3.85
CA ARG A 50 -0.45 -5.12 -4.82
C ARG A 50 -1.06 -5.32 -6.21
N PRO A 51 -0.63 -4.60 -7.26
CA PRO A 51 -0.94 -5.03 -8.61
C PRO A 51 -0.52 -6.49 -8.75
N LEU A 52 -1.50 -7.35 -9.08
CA LEU A 52 -1.28 -8.76 -9.35
C LEU A 52 -0.16 -8.85 -10.41
N PRO A 53 0.79 -9.80 -10.33
CA PRO A 53 1.95 -9.88 -11.22
C PRO A 53 1.60 -10.15 -12.70
N LEU A 54 0.35 -9.97 -13.13
CA LEU A 54 -0.04 -9.90 -14.54
C LEU A 54 0.62 -8.72 -15.28
N ALA A 55 1.06 -7.66 -14.57
CA ALA A 55 1.61 -6.48 -15.24
C ALA A 55 3.06 -6.65 -15.71
N ALA A 56 3.90 -7.43 -15.02
CA ALA A 56 5.35 -7.43 -15.30
C ALA A 56 5.73 -8.12 -16.62
N LYS A 57 5.01 -9.18 -17.02
CA LYS A 57 5.23 -9.82 -18.32
C LYS A 57 4.62 -9.02 -19.47
N ALA A 58 3.44 -8.44 -19.24
CA ALA A 58 2.74 -7.63 -20.22
C ALA A 58 3.54 -6.38 -20.62
N THR A 59 4.29 -5.77 -19.70
CA THR A 59 5.07 -4.56 -20.00
C THR A 59 6.26 -4.83 -20.92
N HIS A 60 6.97 -5.94 -20.76
CA HIS A 60 8.13 -6.25 -21.62
C HIS A 60 7.71 -6.63 -23.04
N GLU A 61 6.62 -7.39 -23.17
CA GLU A 61 6.06 -7.75 -24.47
C GLU A 61 5.51 -6.50 -25.19
N ALA A 62 4.80 -5.63 -24.46
CA ALA A 62 4.30 -4.37 -25.01
C ALA A 62 5.42 -3.40 -25.41
N LEU A 63 6.47 -3.26 -24.60
CA LEU A 63 7.64 -2.43 -24.93
C LEU A 63 8.37 -2.97 -26.17
N ALA A 64 8.58 -4.27 -26.28
CA ALA A 64 9.21 -4.89 -27.43
C ALA A 64 8.39 -4.74 -28.73
N GLU A 65 7.05 -4.74 -28.63
CA GLU A 65 6.17 -4.46 -29.77
C GLU A 65 6.27 -3.00 -30.21
N VAL A 66 6.21 -2.07 -29.25
CA VAL A 66 6.34 -0.63 -29.51
C VAL A 66 7.69 -0.31 -30.17
N GLU A 67 8.79 -0.87 -29.68
CA GLU A 67 10.12 -0.69 -30.28
C GLU A 67 10.17 -1.20 -31.73
N ARG A 68 9.57 -2.37 -32.03
CA ARG A 68 9.51 -2.90 -33.40
C ARG A 68 8.74 -2.00 -34.36
N ILE A 69 7.67 -1.36 -33.90
CA ILE A 69 6.87 -0.44 -34.71
C ILE A 69 7.67 0.83 -35.02
N VAL A 70 8.35 1.39 -34.02
CA VAL A 70 9.13 2.64 -34.16
C VAL A 70 10.31 2.47 -35.11
N ILE A 71 11.01 1.33 -35.07
CA ILE A 71 12.18 1.08 -35.94
C ILE A 71 11.79 0.85 -37.41
N LYS A 72 10.54 0.43 -37.67
CA LYS A 72 10.03 0.17 -39.03
C LYS A 72 9.43 1.41 -39.71
N SER A 73 9.36 2.55 -39.02
CA SER A 73 8.78 3.82 -39.52
C SER A 73 9.83 4.73 -40.16
#